data_AF-A0A401TYC0-F1
#
_entry.id   AF-A0A401TYC0-F1
#
_cell.length_a   1.000
_cell.length_b   1.000
_cell.length_c   1.000
_cell.angle_alpha   90.00
_cell.angle_beta   90.00
_cell.angle_gamma   90.00
#
_symmetry.space_group_name_H-M   'P 1'
#
loop_
_entity.id
_entity.type
_entity.pdbx_description
1 polymer ?
#
loop_
_entity_poly.entity_id
_entity_poly.type
_entity_poly.pdbx_seq_one_letter_code
_entity_poly.pdbx_strand_id
1 'polypeptide(L)'
;MEITVALASVAVPPSSVQGSDREIALNAIRQDLYEEAKAQCPILSKVYEATCRVTSVNIFRSQAVTKDGPPSFSITGTAKYELKTSDSDTKQ
;
A
#
# COMPACT_ATOMS: atom_id res chain seq x y z
N MET A 1 1.63 -12.30 -15.43
CA MET A 1 2.76 -12.09 -14.50
C MET A 1 2.23 -11.51 -13.19
N GLU A 2 2.80 -11.87 -12.05
CA GLU A 2 2.46 -11.26 -10.76
C GLU A 2 3.67 -10.48 -10.21
N ILE A 3 3.44 -9.26 -9.74
CA ILE A 3 4.48 -8.44 -9.09
C ILE A 3 3.99 -7.91 -7.75
N THR A 4 4.92 -7.69 -6.83
CA THR A 4 4.65 -7.08 -5.52
C THR A 4 5.48 -5.82 -5.38
N VAL A 5 4.84 -4.70 -5.03
CA VAL A 5 5.48 -3.39 -4.88
C VAL A 5 5.26 -2.87 -3.46
N ALA A 6 6.30 -2.32 -2.85
CA ALA A 6 6.19 -1.62 -1.57
C ALA A 6 5.53 -0.25 -1.78
N LEU A 7 4.56 0.08 -0.94
CA LEU A 7 3.87 1.37 -0.91
C LEU A 7 4.59 2.33 0.03
N ALA A 8 4.26 3.62 -0.03
CA ALA A 8 4.87 4.63 0.83
C ALA A 8 4.77 4.26 2.32
N SER A 9 5.86 4.49 3.06
CA SER A 9 5.88 4.34 4.51
C SER A 9 5.49 5.66 5.16
N VAL A 10 4.40 5.68 5.90
CA VAL A 10 3.96 6.87 6.65
C VAL A 10 4.38 6.72 8.11
N ALA A 11 5.25 7.60 8.59
CA ALA A 11 5.56 7.70 10.00
C ALA A 11 4.39 8.38 10.72
N VAL A 12 3.81 7.70 11.72
CA VAL A 12 2.79 8.30 12.57
C VAL A 12 3.50 8.89 13.78
N PRO A 13 3.52 10.23 13.95
CA PRO A 13 4.16 10.85 15.09
C PRO A 13 3.51 10.35 16.38
N PRO A 14 4.28 10.24 17.47
CA PRO A 14 3.77 9.79 18.75
C PRO A 14 2.98 10.93 19.40
N SER A 15 1.79 11.20 18.89
CA SER A 15 0.93 12.26 19.40
C SER A 15 0.05 11.75 20.53
N SER A 16 -0.21 12.62 21.51
CA SER A 16 -1.21 12.47 22.58
C SER A 16 -2.65 12.52 22.06
N VAL A 17 -2.92 11.86 20.94
CA VAL A 17 -4.25 11.78 20.32
C VAL A 17 -4.96 10.59 20.97
N GLN A 18 -5.75 10.89 22.00
CA GLN A 18 -6.59 9.91 22.67
C GLN A 18 -7.84 9.61 21.84
N GLY A 19 -8.25 8.34 21.76
CA GLY A 19 -9.56 7.95 21.24
C GLY A 19 -9.71 7.95 19.72
N SER A 20 -10.92 8.32 19.26
CA SER A 20 -11.43 8.19 17.89
C SER A 20 -10.56 8.83 16.81
N ASP A 21 -9.89 9.93 17.14
CA ASP A 21 -9.06 10.69 16.20
C ASP A 21 -7.84 9.89 15.71
N ARG A 22 -7.33 9.00 16.56
CA ARG A 22 -6.27 8.07 16.18
C ARG A 22 -6.78 7.05 15.16
N GLU A 23 -7.97 6.48 15.38
CA GLU A 23 -8.55 5.50 14.45
C GLU A 23 -8.92 6.14 13.11
N ILE A 24 -9.41 7.38 13.13
CA ILE A 24 -9.67 8.19 11.93
C ILE A 24 -8.37 8.41 11.15
N ALA A 25 -7.29 8.84 11.80
CA ALA A 25 -5.99 9.03 11.16
C ALA A 25 -5.42 7.72 10.58
N LEU A 26 -5.56 6.60 11.31
CA LEU A 26 -5.14 5.28 10.83
C LEU A 26 -5.93 4.84 9.59
N ASN A 27 -7.24 5.07 9.58
CA ASN A 27 -8.08 4.74 8.44
C ASN A 27 -7.79 5.63 7.23
N ALA A 28 -7.51 6.92 7.44
CA ALA A 28 -7.08 7.82 6.37
C ALA A 28 -5.78 7.33 5.72
N ILE A 29 -4.76 7.00 6.53
CA ILE A 29 -3.48 6.46 5.99
C ILE A 29 -3.71 5.15 5.22
N ARG A 30 -4.59 4.26 5.72
CA ARG A 30 -4.93 3.04 4.99
C ARG A 30 -5.55 3.35 3.63
N GLN A 31 -6.51 4.27 3.60
CA GLN A 31 -7.18 4.68 2.37
C GLN A 31 -6.19 5.27 1.37
N ASP A 32 -5.27 6.13 1.83
CA ASP A 32 -4.21 6.69 1.00
C ASP A 32 -3.33 5.60 0.38
N LEU A 33 -2.96 4.57 1.15
CA LEU A 33 -2.19 3.43 0.63
C LEU A 33 -2.97 2.61 -0.40
N TYR A 34 -4.29 2.45 -0.23
CA TYR A 34 -5.13 1.79 -1.24
C TYR A 34 -5.22 2.60 -2.53
N GLU A 35 -5.37 3.91 -2.45
CA GLU A 35 -5.42 4.78 -3.61
C GLU A 35 -4.05 4.87 -4.31
N GLU A 36 -2.96 4.90 -3.55
CA GLU A 36 -1.60 4.79 -4.09
C GLU A 36 -1.44 3.46 -4.85
N ALA A 37 -1.87 2.35 -4.26
CA ALA A 37 -1.80 1.05 -4.92
C ALA A 37 -2.54 1.04 -6.25
N LYS A 38 -3.73 1.65 -6.34
CA LYS A 38 -4.48 1.79 -7.60
C LYS A 38 -3.77 2.72 -8.59
N ALA A 39 -3.21 3.83 -8.12
CA ALA A 39 -2.51 4.81 -8.94
C ALA A 39 -1.24 4.25 -9.60
N GLN A 40 -0.65 3.18 -9.04
CA GLN A 40 0.46 2.45 -9.67
C GLN A 40 0.03 1.67 -10.92
N CYS A 41 -1.21 1.18 -11.01
CA CYS A 41 -1.62 0.33 -12.13
C CYS A 41 -1.48 1.00 -13.50
N PRO A 42 -1.90 2.26 -13.72
CA PRO A 42 -1.65 2.96 -14.98
C PRO A 42 -0.16 3.07 -15.36
N ILE A 43 0.73 3.18 -14.38
CA ILE A 43 2.18 3.24 -14.59
C ILE A 43 2.67 1.85 -15.01
N LEU A 44 2.31 0.82 -14.26
CA LEU A 44 2.69 -0.57 -14.52
C LEU A 44 2.14 -1.07 -15.86
N SER A 45 0.89 -0.74 -16.19
CA SER A 45 0.28 -1.08 -17.48
C SER A 45 1.07 -0.50 -18.65
N LYS A 46 1.58 0.73 -18.53
CA LYS A 46 2.41 1.37 -19.55
C LYS A 46 3.80 0.75 -19.64
N VAL A 47 4.45 0.49 -18.50
CA VAL A 47 5.80 -0.07 -18.45
C VAL A 47 5.86 -1.50 -19.00
N TYR A 48 4.85 -2.31 -18.70
CA TYR A 48 4.80 -3.71 -19.09
C TYR A 48 3.92 -4.01 -20.30
N GLU A 49 3.37 -2.98 -20.95
CA GLU A 49 2.41 -3.10 -22.07
C GLU A 49 1.30 -4.13 -21.78
N ALA A 50 0.76 -4.07 -20.57
CA ALA A 50 -0.14 -5.08 -20.02
C ALA A 50 -1.37 -4.43 -19.39
N THR A 51 -2.45 -5.20 -19.25
CA THR A 51 -3.53 -4.83 -18.35
C THR A 51 -3.11 -5.10 -16.91
N CYS A 52 -3.08 -4.07 -16.07
CA CYS A 52 -2.83 -4.18 -14.64
C CYS A 52 -4.12 -4.30 -13.84
N ARG A 53 -4.12 -5.24 -12.88
CA ARG A 53 -5.15 -5.38 -11.86
C ARG A 53 -4.50 -5.52 -10.50
N VAL A 54 -4.91 -4.69 -9.53
CA VAL A 54 -4.55 -4.88 -8.13
C VAL A 54 -5.25 -6.14 -7.61
N THR A 55 -4.48 -7.11 -7.12
CA THR A 55 -5.03 -8.37 -6.58
C THR A 55 -5.10 -8.38 -5.07
N SER A 56 -4.13 -7.75 -4.40
CA SER A 56 -4.18 -7.57 -2.95
C SER A 56 -3.38 -6.35 -2.51
N VAL A 57 -3.77 -5.78 -1.37
CA VAL A 57 -2.99 -4.75 -0.67
C VAL A 57 -2.91 -5.19 0.78
N ASN A 58 -1.69 -5.42 1.25
CA ASN A 58 -1.40 -5.77 2.63
C ASN A 58 -0.81 -4.55 3.33
N ILE A 59 -1.38 -4.17 4.45
CA ILE A 59 -0.94 -3.01 5.23
C ILE A 59 -0.46 -3.51 6.58
N PHE A 60 0.76 -3.12 6.94
CA PHE A 60 1.46 -3.54 8.15
C PHE A 60 1.78 -2.34 9.02
N ARG A 61 1.61 -2.52 10.32
CA ARG A 61 2.01 -1.53 11.33
C ARG A 61 3.31 -1.99 11.97
N SER A 62 4.37 -1.21 11.81
CA SER A 62 5.65 -1.43 12.48
C SER A 62 5.75 -0.48 13.66
N GLN A 63 5.79 -1.02 14.87
CA GLN A 63 5.93 -0.22 16.08
C GLN A 63 7.39 -0.19 16.51
N ALA A 64 7.97 1.02 16.61
CA ALA A 64 9.27 1.20 17.23
C ALA A 64 9.04 1.44 18.72
N VAL A 65 9.50 0.51 19.56
CA VAL A 65 9.42 0.68 21.01
C VAL A 65 10.63 1.51 21.45
N THR A 66 10.44 2.80 21.67
CA THR A 66 11.45 3.66 22.30
C THR A 66 11.34 3.53 23.82
N LYS A 67 12.48 3.26 24.49
CA LYS A 67 12.57 3.06 25.96
C LYS A 67 12.15 4.29 26.77
N ASP A 68 12.28 5.49 26.18
CA ASP A 68 11.98 6.78 26.82
C ASP A 68 11.22 7.70 25.83
N GLY A 69 9.92 7.49 25.68
CA GLY A 69 9.04 8.35 24.88
C GLY A 69 7.73 7.68 24.46
N PRO A 70 6.69 8.44 24.06
CA PRO A 70 5.46 7.87 23.56
C PRO A 70 5.74 7.01 22.30
N PRO A 71 5.06 5.85 22.15
CA PRO A 71 5.40 4.88 21.12
C PRO A 71 5.14 5.44 19.73
N SER A 72 6.19 5.57 18.92
CA SER A 72 6.07 5.86 17.50
C SER A 72 5.80 4.57 16.73
N PHE A 73 5.06 4.69 15.64
CA PHE A 73 4.87 3.59 14.71
C PHE A 73 4.82 4.10 13.28
N SER A 74 5.28 3.28 12.35
CA SER A 74 5.08 3.50 10.93
C SER A 74 4.00 2.56 10.42
N ILE A 75 3.28 3.02 9.41
CA ILE A 75 2.41 2.19 8.60
C ILE A 75 3.09 2.04 7.25
N THR A 76 3.26 0.79 6.84
CA THR A 76 3.82 0.42 5.55
C THR A 76 2.84 -0.48 4.83
N GLY A 77 2.96 -0.60 3.52
CA GLY A 77 2.11 -1.50 2.75
C GLY A 77 2.85 -2.17 1.62
N THR A 78 2.31 -3.27 1.15
CA THR A 78 2.70 -3.92 -0.11
C THR A 78 1.45 -4.15 -0.94
N ALA A 79 1.51 -3.83 -2.21
CA ALA A 79 0.46 -4.14 -3.17
C ALA A 79 0.93 -5.23 -4.13
N LYS A 80 0.07 -6.22 -4.38
CA LYS A 80 0.25 -7.26 -5.38
C LYS A 80 -0.57 -6.91 -6.61
N TYR A 81 0.03 -7.10 -7.78
CA TYR A 81 -0.57 -6.80 -9.07
C TYR A 81 -0.51 -8.03 -9.98
N GLU A 82 -1.60 -8.28 -10.68
CA GLU A 82 -1.65 -9.17 -11.83
C GLU A 82 -1.49 -8.31 -13.10
N LEU A 83 -0.53 -8.68 -13.94
CA LEU A 83 -0.27 -8.08 -15.25
C LEU A 83 -0.57 -9.12 -16.33
N LYS A 84 -1.49 -8.80 -17.24
CA LYS A 84 -1.86 -9.63 -18.39
C LYS A 84 -1.51 -8.91 -19.69
N THR A 85 -0.54 -9.45 -20.41
CA THR A 85 -0.19 -9.01 -21.77
C THR A 85 -1.18 -9.63 -22.75
N SER A 86 -1.57 -8.88 -23.78
CA SER A 86 -2.60 -9.28 -24.75
C SER A 86 -2.19 -10.48 -25.62
N ASP A 87 -0.92 -10.89 -25.59
CA ASP A 87 -0.36 -12.02 -26.37
C ASP A 87 -0.84 -13.42 -25.97
N SER A 88 -1.64 -13.56 -24.90
CA SER A 88 -2.12 -14.88 -24.47
C SER A 88 -3.42 -15.34 -25.15
N ASP A 89 -3.99 -14.57 -26.09
CA ASP A 89 -5.27 -14.86 -26.76
C ASP A 89 -5.13 -15.08 -28.28
N THR A 90 -4.01 -15.66 -28.73
CA THR A 90 -3.85 -16.05 -30.15
C THR A 90 -3.40 -17.51 -30.28
N LYS A 91 -4.26 -18.44 -29.87
CA LYS A 91 -4.46 -19.77 -30.49
C LYS A 91 -5.45 -20.59 -29.66
N GLN A 92 -6.67 -20.75 -30.17
CA GLN A 92 -7.22 -22.07 -30.52
C GLN A 92 -8.46 -21.92 -31.41
#